data_AF-A0AAU8LH38-F1
#
_entry.id   AF-A0AAU8LH38-F1
#
_cell.length_a   1.000
_cell.length_b   1.000
_cell.length_c   1.000
_cell.angle_alpha   90.00
_cell.angle_beta   90.00
_cell.angle_gamma   90.00
#
_symmetry.space_group_name_H-M   'P 1'
#
loop_
_entity.id
_entity.type
_entity.pdbx_description
1 polymer ?
#
loop_
_entity_poly.entity_id
_entity_poly.type
_entity_poly.pdbx_seq_one_letter_code
_entity_poly.pdbx_strand_id
1 'polypeptide(L)'
;MSEKQPCRMCENLILATTAARNDGMCMPCKGGYRERIEDGKLRAEERKHYIASPQALYWSALVNRVYDTPEGFSGLALAEQRYYAVSVLQGEVYNGGFDQYFGNSSGEHYAYACEGLLELGATQTLALLEEARRLLFGTQPVPSDQCLRQLSMPTYADDPDLECEAALDALDTQFYRNTEQLDERLLTYAREHRLFDMEAD
;
A
#
# COMPACT_ATOMS: atom_id res chain seq x y z
N MET A 1 7.76 -49.55 -6.64
CA MET A 1 6.98 -48.37 -6.20
C MET A 1 7.41 -48.06 -4.77
N SER A 2 7.88 -46.85 -4.48
CA SER A 2 8.29 -46.50 -3.12
C SER A 2 7.07 -46.35 -2.21
N GLU A 3 7.02 -47.11 -1.13
CA GLU A 3 5.96 -47.07 -0.13
C GLU A 3 5.91 -45.69 0.54
N LYS A 4 4.70 -45.12 0.64
CA LYS A 4 4.44 -43.82 1.27
C LYS A 4 3.52 -44.02 2.47
N GLN A 5 3.73 -43.23 3.52
CA GLN A 5 2.91 -43.21 4.73
C GLN A 5 2.70 -41.76 5.19
N PRO A 6 1.62 -41.43 5.93
CA PRO A 6 1.37 -40.08 6.40
C PRO A 6 2.39 -39.64 7.45
N CYS A 7 2.79 -38.37 7.40
CA CYS A 7 3.58 -37.75 8.45
C CYS A 7 2.75 -37.65 9.74
N ARG A 8 3.27 -38.11 10.89
CA ARG A 8 2.53 -38.11 12.16
C ARG A 8 2.06 -36.74 12.67
N MET A 9 2.64 -35.65 12.16
CA MET A 9 2.35 -34.27 12.57
C MET A 9 1.41 -33.49 11.64
N CYS A 10 1.46 -33.75 10.33
CA CYS A 10 0.75 -32.92 9.33
C CYS A 10 0.07 -33.76 8.24
N GLU A 11 0.09 -35.08 8.40
CA GLU A 11 -0.58 -36.08 7.56
C GLU A 11 -0.12 -36.16 6.09
N ASN A 12 0.71 -35.22 5.63
CA ASN A 12 1.32 -35.25 4.31
C ASN A 12 2.06 -36.58 4.07
N LEU A 13 1.82 -37.17 2.90
CA LEU A 13 2.44 -38.43 2.49
C LEU A 13 3.95 -38.27 2.29
N ILE A 14 4.73 -39.05 3.02
CA ILE A 14 6.19 -39.12 2.94
C ILE A 14 6.67 -40.52 2.60
N LEU A 15 7.86 -40.63 2.02
CA LEU A 15 8.50 -41.93 1.78
C LEU A 15 8.70 -42.65 3.12
N ALA A 16 8.49 -43.97 3.14
CA ALA A 16 8.71 -44.77 4.34
C ALA A 16 10.14 -44.62 4.89
N THR A 17 11.14 -44.44 4.02
CA THR A 17 12.53 -44.16 4.41
C THR A 17 12.69 -42.80 5.09
N THR A 18 11.93 -41.78 4.68
CA THR A 18 11.90 -40.47 5.36
C THR A 18 11.26 -40.59 6.73
N ALA A 19 10.14 -41.31 6.85
CA ALA A 19 9.48 -41.57 8.13
C ALA A 19 10.42 -42.29 9.10
N ALA A 20 11.11 -43.34 8.65
CA ALA A 20 12.06 -44.11 9.47
C ALA A 20 13.25 -43.26 9.98
N ARG A 21 13.75 -42.30 9.19
CA ARG A 21 14.87 -41.44 9.57
C ARG A 21 14.49 -40.25 10.47
N ASN A 22 13.20 -39.96 10.58
CA ASN A 22 12.68 -38.71 11.14
C ASN A 22 11.53 -38.94 12.12
N ASP A 23 11.50 -40.10 12.79
CA ASP A 23 10.48 -40.45 13.79
C ASP A 23 9.04 -40.24 13.28
N GLY A 24 8.75 -40.75 12.09
CA GLY A 24 7.44 -40.62 11.44
C GLY A 24 7.11 -39.22 10.94
N MET A 25 8.05 -38.27 10.98
CA MET A 25 7.83 -36.89 10.54
C MET A 25 8.42 -36.62 9.16
N CYS A 26 7.79 -35.72 8.42
CA CYS A 26 8.40 -35.10 7.25
C CYS A 26 9.53 -34.14 7.66
N MET A 27 10.42 -33.81 6.73
CA MET A 27 11.52 -32.86 6.98
C MET A 27 11.04 -31.49 7.50
N PRO A 28 9.96 -30.88 6.97
CA PRO A 28 9.44 -29.61 7.50
C PRO A 28 8.89 -29.67 8.93
N CYS A 29 8.21 -30.76 9.30
CA CYS A 29 7.74 -30.93 10.68
C CYS A 29 8.91 -31.18 11.63
N LYS A 30 9.89 -31.99 11.22
CA LYS A 30 11.11 -32.22 12.02
C LYS A 30 11.91 -30.93 12.20
N GLY A 31 11.97 -30.08 11.17
CA GLY A 31 12.69 -28.82 11.18
C GLY A 31 11.92 -27.62 11.75
N GLY A 32 10.67 -27.78 12.19
CA GLY A 32 9.87 -26.69 12.76
C GLY A 32 9.54 -25.55 11.78
N TYR A 33 9.38 -25.84 10.49
CA TYR A 33 9.01 -24.85 9.47
C TYR A 33 7.82 -25.26 8.60
N ARG A 34 7.09 -26.33 8.98
CA ARG A 34 5.86 -26.75 8.31
C ARG A 34 4.82 -25.63 8.26
N GLU A 35 4.54 -25.00 9.39
CA GLU A 35 3.54 -23.94 9.52
C GLU A 35 3.85 -22.77 8.58
N ARG A 36 5.09 -22.28 8.59
CA ARG A 36 5.58 -21.24 7.65
C ARG A 36 5.36 -21.58 6.17
N ILE A 37 5.43 -22.86 5.79
CA ILE A 37 5.12 -23.29 4.42
C ILE A 37 3.62 -23.16 4.13
N GLU A 38 2.78 -23.62 5.05
CA GLU A 38 1.33 -23.58 4.86
C GLU A 38 0.82 -22.12 4.87
N ASP A 39 1.30 -21.27 5.79
CA ASP A 39 1.02 -19.83 5.79
C ASP A 39 1.52 -19.15 4.50
N GLY A 40 2.64 -19.63 3.95
CA GLY A 40 3.15 -19.17 2.66
C GLY A 40 2.20 -19.50 1.51
N LYS A 41 1.59 -20.69 1.51
CA LYS A 41 0.60 -21.09 0.51
C LYS A 41 -0.69 -20.30 0.65
N LEU A 42 -1.17 -20.09 1.87
CA LEU A 42 -2.38 -19.31 2.15
C LEU A 42 -2.22 -17.88 1.62
N ARG A 43 -1.14 -17.19 1.99
CA ARG A 43 -0.83 -15.85 1.46
C ARG A 43 -0.69 -15.81 -0.05
N ALA A 44 -0.12 -16.85 -0.66
CA ALA A 44 -0.01 -16.95 -2.11
C ALA A 44 -1.38 -17.08 -2.78
N GLU A 45 -2.31 -17.83 -2.18
CA GLU A 45 -3.67 -17.97 -2.69
C GLU A 45 -4.48 -16.68 -2.51
N GLU A 46 -4.45 -16.07 -1.33
CA GLU A 46 -5.06 -14.75 -1.06
C GLU A 46 -4.55 -13.70 -2.05
N ARG A 47 -3.24 -13.67 -2.32
CA ARG A 47 -2.64 -12.76 -3.30
C ARG A 47 -3.15 -13.03 -4.71
N LYS A 48 -3.33 -14.29 -5.12
CA LYS A 48 -3.91 -14.59 -6.44
C LYS A 48 -5.34 -14.10 -6.54
N HIS A 49 -6.16 -14.34 -5.51
CA HIS A 49 -7.52 -13.84 -5.45
C HIS A 49 -7.55 -12.31 -5.53
N TYR A 50 -6.71 -11.62 -4.75
CA TYR A 50 -6.61 -10.17 -4.80
C TYR A 50 -6.21 -9.65 -6.19
N ILE A 51 -5.16 -10.19 -6.81
CA ILE A 51 -4.68 -9.73 -8.12
C ILE A 51 -5.70 -9.98 -9.23
N ALA A 52 -6.55 -11.00 -9.08
CA ALA A 52 -7.65 -11.27 -9.99
C ALA A 52 -8.89 -10.40 -9.72
N SER A 53 -8.94 -9.66 -8.61
CA SER A 53 -10.09 -8.83 -8.27
C SER A 53 -10.29 -7.67 -9.25
N PRO A 54 -11.53 -7.21 -9.48
CA PRO A 54 -11.80 -6.04 -10.30
C PRO A 54 -11.04 -4.79 -9.82
N GLN A 55 -10.91 -4.61 -8.50
CA GLN A 55 -10.16 -3.51 -7.91
C GLN A 55 -8.68 -3.54 -8.32
N ALA A 56 -7.99 -4.68 -8.17
CA ALA A 56 -6.56 -4.78 -8.49
C ALA A 56 -6.29 -4.65 -10.00
N LEU A 57 -7.18 -5.21 -10.83
CA LEU A 57 -7.10 -5.07 -12.28
C LEU A 57 -7.30 -3.62 -12.70
N TYR A 58 -8.31 -2.95 -12.13
CA TYR A 58 -8.58 -1.55 -12.41
C TYR A 58 -7.45 -0.64 -11.93
N TRP A 59 -6.92 -0.86 -10.72
CA TRP A 59 -5.75 -0.13 -10.22
C TRP A 59 -4.56 -0.28 -11.15
N SER A 60 -4.29 -1.50 -11.61
CA SER A 60 -3.18 -1.78 -12.54
C SER A 60 -3.37 -1.06 -13.88
N ALA A 61 -4.59 -1.04 -14.42
CA ALA A 61 -4.93 -0.30 -15.63
C ALA A 61 -4.79 1.23 -15.44
N LEU A 62 -5.17 1.73 -14.26
CA LEU A 62 -5.05 3.15 -13.91
C LEU A 62 -3.59 3.60 -13.82
N VAL A 63 -2.75 2.83 -13.14
CA VAL A 63 -1.29 3.05 -13.06
C VAL A 63 -0.66 3.04 -14.45
N ASN A 64 -1.02 2.08 -15.30
CA ASN A 64 -0.54 2.03 -16.69
C ASN A 64 -0.94 3.28 -17.48
N ARG A 65 -2.18 3.78 -17.32
CA ARG A 65 -2.58 5.05 -17.95
C ARG A 65 -1.75 6.24 -17.46
N VAL A 66 -1.41 6.29 -16.18
CA VAL A 66 -0.61 7.40 -15.62
C VAL A 66 0.83 7.39 -16.15
N TYR A 67 1.49 6.23 -16.23
CA TYR A 67 2.92 6.17 -16.53
C TYR A 67 3.27 5.75 -17.98
N ASP A 68 2.40 4.99 -18.63
CA ASP A 68 2.70 4.35 -19.93
C ASP A 68 1.87 4.93 -21.09
N THR A 69 1.17 6.06 -20.88
CA THR A 69 0.43 6.77 -21.94
C THR A 69 0.81 8.25 -22.02
N PRO A 70 0.73 8.90 -23.20
CA PRO A 70 1.09 10.31 -23.36
C PRO A 70 0.20 11.27 -22.56
N GLU A 71 -1.06 10.92 -22.32
CA GLU A 71 -2.00 11.77 -21.58
C GLU A 71 -1.68 11.79 -20.08
N GLY A 72 -1.07 10.71 -19.57
CA GLY A 72 -0.66 10.54 -18.18
C GLY A 72 -1.78 10.78 -17.17
N PHE A 73 -1.41 11.28 -15.99
CA PHE A 73 -2.38 11.64 -14.94
C PHE A 73 -3.44 12.66 -15.42
N SER A 74 -3.06 13.59 -16.30
CA SER A 74 -3.99 14.60 -16.82
C SER A 74 -5.08 14.03 -17.75
N GLY A 75 -4.84 12.85 -18.32
CA GLY A 75 -5.81 12.12 -19.15
C GLY A 75 -6.83 11.30 -18.38
N LEU A 76 -6.71 11.24 -17.06
CA LEU A 76 -7.68 10.57 -16.20
C LEU A 76 -8.94 11.43 -16.02
N ALA A 77 -10.10 10.79 -15.88
CA ALA A 77 -11.30 11.51 -15.46
C ALA A 77 -11.14 12.02 -14.02
N LEU A 78 -11.85 13.08 -13.64
CA LEU A 78 -11.65 13.73 -12.33
C LEU A 78 -11.81 12.78 -11.13
N ALA A 79 -12.78 11.86 -11.17
CA ALA A 79 -12.95 10.85 -10.14
C ALA A 79 -11.77 9.86 -10.09
N GLU A 80 -11.24 9.49 -11.25
CA GLU A 80 -10.05 8.64 -11.35
C GLU A 80 -8.79 9.35 -10.82
N GLN A 81 -8.64 10.65 -11.09
CA GLN A 81 -7.54 11.47 -10.56
C GLN A 81 -7.54 11.51 -9.04
N ARG A 82 -8.71 11.72 -8.43
CA ARG A 82 -8.87 11.76 -6.97
C ARG A 82 -8.66 10.39 -6.33
N TYR A 83 -9.29 9.35 -6.89
CA TYR A 83 -9.08 7.98 -6.45
C TYR A 83 -7.60 7.58 -6.53
N TYR A 84 -6.93 7.90 -7.64
CA TYR A 84 -5.50 7.65 -7.84
C TYR A 84 -4.66 8.39 -6.81
N ALA A 85 -4.85 9.71 -6.68
CA ALA A 85 -4.04 10.54 -5.78
C ALA A 85 -4.15 10.11 -4.32
N VAL A 86 -5.35 9.73 -3.85
CA VAL A 86 -5.55 9.23 -2.49
C VAL A 86 -4.95 7.83 -2.31
N SER A 87 -5.10 6.94 -3.29
CA SER A 87 -4.51 5.59 -3.25
C SER A 87 -2.96 5.65 -3.22
N VAL A 88 -2.37 6.54 -4.01
CA VAL A 88 -0.91 6.79 -4.01
C VAL A 88 -0.48 7.39 -2.68
N LEU A 89 -1.19 8.40 -2.15
CA LEU A 89 -0.91 8.96 -0.82
C LEU A 89 -0.86 7.86 0.24
N GLN A 90 -1.89 7.01 0.29
CA GLN A 90 -1.97 5.94 1.27
C GLN A 90 -0.77 4.98 1.14
N GLY A 91 -0.44 4.57 -0.09
CA GLY A 91 0.70 3.69 -0.35
C GLY A 91 2.04 4.31 0.06
N GLU A 92 2.28 5.58 -0.28
CA GLU A 92 3.52 6.29 0.06
C GLU A 92 3.68 6.42 1.57
N VAL A 93 2.63 6.82 2.29
CA VAL A 93 2.68 7.00 3.75
C VAL A 93 2.91 5.67 4.47
N TYR A 94 2.30 4.57 4.01
CA TYR A 94 2.60 3.24 4.55
C TYR A 94 4.01 2.73 4.22
N ASN A 95 4.60 3.18 3.12
CA ASN A 95 5.94 2.75 2.70
C ASN A 95 7.06 3.56 3.38
N GLY A 96 6.88 4.88 3.56
CA GLY A 96 7.91 5.76 4.08
C GLY A 96 7.42 7.09 4.65
N GLY A 97 6.14 7.17 5.04
CA GLY A 97 5.58 8.34 5.71
C GLY A 97 5.25 9.52 4.79
N PHE A 98 4.76 10.61 5.38
CA PHE A 98 4.45 11.84 4.67
C PHE A 98 5.70 12.47 4.04
N ASP A 99 6.88 12.32 4.65
CA ASP A 99 8.14 12.79 4.07
C ASP A 99 8.40 12.17 2.69
N GLN A 100 8.27 10.84 2.59
CA GLN A 100 8.40 10.13 1.33
C GLN A 100 7.32 10.56 0.32
N TYR A 101 6.06 10.71 0.74
CA TYR A 101 4.99 11.15 -0.15
C TYR A 101 5.32 12.48 -0.85
N PHE A 102 5.77 13.48 -0.09
CA PHE A 102 6.10 14.80 -0.63
C PHE A 102 7.44 14.82 -1.39
N GLY A 103 8.43 14.05 -0.94
CA GLY A 103 9.73 13.96 -1.59
C GLY A 103 9.72 13.18 -2.91
N ASN A 104 8.77 12.26 -3.09
CA ASN A 104 8.61 11.49 -4.32
C ASN A 104 7.85 12.25 -5.41
N SER A 105 7.79 11.67 -6.62
CA SER A 105 7.00 12.21 -7.73
C SER A 105 5.52 12.37 -7.35
N SER A 106 4.99 11.43 -6.56
CA SER A 106 3.65 11.40 -5.97
C SER A 106 3.18 12.72 -5.34
N GLY A 107 4.10 13.51 -4.76
CA GLY A 107 3.80 14.81 -4.16
C GLY A 107 3.23 15.84 -5.15
N GLU A 108 3.41 15.65 -6.47
CA GLU A 108 2.81 16.52 -7.49
C GLU A 108 1.27 16.44 -7.50
N HIS A 109 0.70 15.36 -6.97
CA HIS A 109 -0.74 15.13 -6.90
C HIS A 109 -1.39 15.61 -5.59
N TYR A 110 -0.65 16.36 -4.75
CA TYR A 110 -1.12 16.86 -3.45
C TYR A 110 -2.52 17.47 -3.47
N ALA A 111 -2.80 18.38 -4.41
CA ALA A 111 -4.10 19.04 -4.49
C ALA A 111 -5.24 18.04 -4.78
N TYR A 112 -5.01 17.08 -5.67
CA TYR A 112 -6.00 16.03 -5.99
C TYR A 112 -6.20 15.06 -4.83
N ALA A 113 -5.15 14.78 -4.05
CA ALA A 113 -5.26 13.99 -2.83
C ALA A 113 -6.10 14.72 -1.78
N CYS A 114 -5.92 16.03 -1.59
CA CYS A 114 -6.76 16.82 -0.68
C CYS A 114 -8.23 16.81 -1.10
N GLU A 115 -8.52 17.07 -2.37
CA GLU A 115 -9.90 17.03 -2.89
C GLU A 115 -10.50 15.63 -2.77
N GLY A 116 -9.73 14.59 -3.09
CA GLY A 116 -10.17 13.20 -2.94
C GLY A 116 -10.50 12.88 -1.48
N LEU A 117 -9.61 13.16 -0.53
CA LEU A 117 -9.86 12.92 0.89
C LEU A 117 -11.11 13.66 1.38
N LEU A 118 -11.34 14.89 0.89
CA LEU A 118 -12.55 15.64 1.20
C LEU A 118 -13.81 14.94 0.66
N GLU A 119 -13.81 14.46 -0.58
CA GLU A 119 -14.94 13.70 -1.15
C GLU A 119 -15.18 12.36 -0.48
N LEU A 120 -14.11 11.67 -0.07
CA LEU A 120 -14.18 10.43 0.71
C LEU A 120 -14.67 10.67 2.14
N GLY A 121 -14.75 11.93 2.59
CA GLY A 121 -15.06 12.30 3.98
C GLY A 121 -13.98 11.88 4.98
N ALA A 122 -12.73 11.70 4.52
CA ALA A 122 -11.56 11.34 5.32
C ALA A 122 -10.88 12.61 5.89
N THR A 123 -11.63 13.32 6.73
CA THR A 123 -11.24 14.64 7.24
C THR A 123 -10.06 14.62 8.20
N GLN A 124 -9.85 13.54 8.95
CA GLN A 124 -8.70 13.42 9.84
C GLN A 124 -7.43 13.17 9.01
N THR A 125 -7.48 12.28 8.03
CA THR A 125 -6.38 12.06 7.09
C THR A 125 -6.05 13.32 6.31
N LEU A 126 -7.05 14.10 5.88
CA LEU A 126 -6.84 15.40 5.25
C LEU A 126 -6.09 16.37 6.18
N ALA A 127 -6.50 16.47 7.44
CA ALA A 127 -5.84 17.34 8.41
C ALA A 127 -4.37 16.93 8.67
N LEU A 128 -4.07 15.61 8.72
CA LEU A 128 -2.70 15.12 8.84
C LEU A 128 -1.86 15.49 7.61
N LEU A 129 -2.41 15.30 6.41
CA LEU A 129 -1.75 15.65 5.15
C LEU A 129 -1.46 17.16 5.06
N GLU A 130 -2.42 18.00 5.44
CA GLU A 130 -2.25 19.46 5.46
C GLU A 130 -1.23 19.92 6.50
N GLU A 131 -1.16 19.24 7.66
CA GLU A 131 -0.15 19.53 8.67
C GLU A 131 1.25 19.14 8.19
N ALA A 132 1.43 17.96 7.61
CA ALA A 132 2.70 17.55 7.02
C ALA A 132 3.16 18.54 5.93
N ARG A 133 2.23 18.99 5.08
CA ARG A 133 2.49 20.03 4.08
C ARG A 133 2.94 21.36 4.71
N ARG A 134 2.37 21.75 5.86
CA ARG A 134 2.81 22.96 6.60
C ARG A 134 4.20 22.80 7.19
N LEU A 135 4.52 21.65 7.77
CA LEU A 135 5.86 21.37 8.30
C LEU A 135 6.93 21.46 7.21
N LEU A 136 6.65 20.87 6.04
CA LEU A 136 7.62 20.78 4.95
C LEU A 136 7.76 22.05 4.12
N PHE A 137 6.67 22.81 3.90
CA PHE A 137 6.66 23.93 2.96
C PHE A 137 6.25 25.28 3.59
N GLY A 138 5.97 25.33 4.90
CA GLY A 138 5.61 26.55 5.60
C GLY A 138 4.35 27.19 5.04
N THR A 139 4.43 28.40 4.47
CA THR A 139 3.32 29.06 3.75
C THR A 139 3.45 28.98 2.23
N GLN A 140 4.54 28.40 1.72
CA GLN A 140 4.78 28.29 0.28
C GLN A 140 3.87 27.23 -0.34
N PRO A 141 3.50 27.35 -1.62
CA PRO A 141 2.80 26.28 -2.32
C PRO A 141 3.72 25.05 -2.45
N VAL A 142 3.12 23.86 -2.59
CA VAL A 142 3.87 22.62 -2.88
C VAL A 142 4.34 22.69 -4.34
N PRO A 143 5.66 22.67 -4.63
CA PRO A 143 6.15 22.65 -6.01
C PRO A 143 5.68 21.42 -6.80
N SER A 144 5.36 21.57 -8.08
CA SER A 144 5.05 20.44 -8.96
C SER A 144 6.30 19.67 -9.41
N ASP A 145 7.46 20.33 -9.49
CA ASP A 145 8.72 19.68 -9.79
C ASP A 145 9.31 18.98 -8.56
N GLN A 146 9.72 17.72 -8.73
CA GLN A 146 10.22 16.89 -7.63
C GLN A 146 11.52 17.43 -7.02
N CYS A 147 12.48 17.85 -7.84
CA CYS A 147 13.74 18.39 -7.35
C CYS A 147 13.50 19.67 -6.53
N LEU A 148 12.60 20.54 -7.00
CA LEU A 148 12.21 21.73 -6.25
C LEU A 148 11.50 21.41 -4.93
N ARG A 149 10.67 20.35 -4.87
CA ARG A 149 10.09 19.89 -3.60
C ARG A 149 11.18 19.48 -2.64
N GLN A 150 12.05 18.55 -3.04
CA GLN A 150 13.14 18.03 -2.21
C GLN A 150 14.05 19.17 -1.72
N LEU A 151 14.44 20.10 -2.59
CA LEU A 151 15.25 21.26 -2.20
C LEU A 151 14.56 22.21 -1.21
N SER A 152 13.23 22.20 -1.17
CA SER A 152 12.44 23.03 -0.24
C SER A 152 12.16 22.33 1.09
N MET A 153 12.30 21.00 1.14
CA MET A 153 11.99 20.20 2.32
C MET A 153 13.15 20.25 3.32
N PRO A 154 12.91 20.61 4.58
CA PRO A 154 13.96 20.73 5.60
C PRO A 154 14.59 19.37 5.97
N THR A 155 13.91 18.26 5.65
CA THR A 155 14.37 16.88 5.82
C THR A 155 15.38 16.43 4.75
N TYR A 156 15.47 17.14 3.63
CA TYR A 156 16.39 16.85 2.52
C TYR A 156 17.62 17.78 2.50
N ALA A 157 17.74 18.68 3.49
CA ALA A 157 18.88 19.56 3.63
C ALA A 157 20.17 18.77 3.99
N ASP A 158 21.34 19.36 3.72
CA ASP A 158 22.63 18.76 4.11
C ASP A 158 22.73 18.52 5.63
N ASP A 159 22.06 19.36 6.42
CA ASP A 159 21.84 19.21 7.86
C ASP A 159 20.31 19.16 8.11
N PRO A 160 19.71 17.97 8.15
CA PRO A 160 18.26 17.81 8.26
C PRO A 160 17.68 18.36 9.56
N ASP A 161 16.49 18.95 9.47
CA ASP A 161 15.75 19.42 10.64
C ASP A 161 15.12 18.24 11.42
N LEU A 162 15.83 17.78 12.45
CA LEU A 162 15.40 16.67 13.31
C LEU A 162 14.09 16.95 14.07
N GLU A 163 13.74 18.21 14.33
CA GLU A 163 12.46 18.55 14.96
C GLU A 163 11.31 18.37 13.97
N CYS A 164 11.54 18.76 12.71
CA CYS A 164 10.59 18.51 11.63
C CYS A 164 10.40 17.01 11.37
N GLU A 165 11.48 16.22 11.31
CA GLU A 165 11.41 14.76 11.18
C GLU A 165 10.58 14.12 12.30
N ALA A 166 10.88 14.47 13.56
CA ALA A 166 10.14 13.95 14.71
C ALA A 166 8.65 14.36 14.70
N ALA A 167 8.34 15.54 14.18
CA ALA A 167 6.96 15.99 14.01
C ALA A 167 6.23 15.18 12.91
N LEU A 168 6.89 14.90 11.79
CA LEU A 168 6.35 14.05 10.71
C LEU A 168 6.11 12.61 11.20
N ASP A 169 7.05 12.03 11.93
CA ASP A 169 6.91 10.69 12.54
C ASP A 169 5.65 10.59 13.43
N ALA A 170 5.32 11.68 14.14
CA ALA A 170 4.11 11.74 14.96
C ALA A 170 2.82 11.81 14.13
N LEU A 171 2.86 12.41 12.93
CA LEU A 171 1.74 12.40 11.98
C LEU A 171 1.59 11.02 11.33
N ASP A 172 2.69 10.40 10.93
CA ASP A 172 2.71 9.04 10.36
C ASP A 172 2.13 8.04 11.36
N THR A 173 2.56 8.13 12.62
CA THR A 173 2.02 7.30 13.71
C THR A 173 0.50 7.48 13.87
N GLN A 174 -0.02 8.69 13.68
CA GLN A 174 -1.47 8.94 13.71
C GLN A 174 -2.16 8.35 12.49
N PHE A 175 -1.58 8.49 11.30
CA PHE A 175 -2.09 7.91 10.07
C PHE A 175 -2.19 6.39 10.17
N TYR A 176 -1.17 5.72 10.72
CA TYR A 176 -1.14 4.26 10.87
C TYR A 176 -2.22 3.68 11.78
N ARG A 177 -2.86 4.50 12.62
CA ARG A 177 -4.02 4.07 13.41
C ARG A 177 -5.24 3.77 12.53
N ASN A 178 -5.24 4.26 11.29
CA ASN A 178 -6.28 4.02 10.27
C ASN A 178 -7.71 4.19 10.82
N THR A 179 -7.94 5.24 11.61
CA THR A 179 -9.22 5.48 12.30
C THR A 179 -10.38 5.73 11.35
N GLU A 180 -10.09 6.20 10.13
CA GLU A 180 -11.09 6.47 9.09
C GLU A 180 -11.26 5.32 8.09
N GLN A 181 -10.53 4.21 8.23
CA GLN A 181 -10.58 3.03 7.36
C GLN A 181 -10.51 3.39 5.87
N LEU A 182 -9.38 3.97 5.46
CA LEU A 182 -9.25 4.62 4.14
C LEU A 182 -9.51 3.66 2.97
N ASP A 183 -9.14 2.38 3.09
CA ASP A 183 -9.44 1.34 2.08
C ASP A 183 -10.95 1.19 1.83
N GLU A 184 -11.77 1.17 2.88
CA GLU A 184 -13.23 1.04 2.76
C GLU A 184 -13.85 2.27 2.11
N ARG A 185 -13.29 3.46 2.40
CA ARG A 185 -13.74 4.72 1.79
C ARG A 185 -13.35 4.78 0.31
N LEU A 186 -12.16 4.35 -0.05
CA LEU A 186 -11.73 4.23 -1.46
C LEU A 186 -12.62 3.25 -2.23
N LEU A 187 -12.97 2.10 -1.64
CA LEU A 187 -13.91 1.16 -2.23
C LEU A 187 -15.31 1.76 -2.41
N THR A 188 -15.80 2.49 -1.41
CA THR A 188 -17.10 3.17 -1.49
C THR A 188 -17.10 4.24 -2.58
N TYR A 189 -16.06 5.07 -2.64
CA TYR A 189 -15.88 6.08 -3.67
C TYR A 189 -15.84 5.45 -5.07
N ALA A 190 -15.07 4.38 -5.24
CA ALA A 190 -14.99 3.66 -6.51
C ALA A 190 -16.35 3.11 -6.95
N ARG A 191 -17.17 2.63 -6.01
CA ARG A 191 -18.54 2.16 -6.29
C ARG A 191 -19.46 3.30 -6.71
N GLU A 192 -19.45 4.41 -5.97
CA GLU A 192 -20.30 5.58 -6.26
C GLU A 192 -19.98 6.19 -7.64
N HIS A 193 -18.69 6.21 -8.00
CA HIS A 193 -18.21 6.69 -9.29
C HIS A 193 -18.17 5.62 -10.39
N ARG A 194 -18.57 4.37 -10.10
CA ARG A 194 -18.58 3.24 -11.03
C ARG A 194 -17.24 3.03 -11.74
N LEU A 195 -16.15 3.10 -10.97
CA LEU A 195 -14.80 2.95 -11.50
C LEU A 195 -14.53 1.51 -11.94
N PHE A 196 -15.04 0.53 -11.21
CA PHE A 196 -15.00 -0.89 -11.57
C PHE A 196 -16.22 -1.62 -11.03
N ASP A 197 -16.56 -2.74 -11.66
CA ASP A 197 -17.62 -3.63 -11.18
C ASP A 197 -17.14 -4.36 -9.92
N MET A 198 -17.96 -4.40 -8.88
CA MET A 198 -17.69 -5.26 -7.72
C MET A 198 -18.26 -6.65 -8.01
N GLU A 199 -17.52 -7.71 -7.69
CA GLU A 199 -18.16 -9.03 -7.58
C GLU A 199 -19.24 -8.94 -6.50
N ALA A 200 -20.44 -9.44 -6.79
CA ALA A 200 -21.50 -9.50 -5.79
C ALA A 200 -21.13 -10.56 -4.75
N ASP A 201 -21.12 -10.17 -3.47
CA ASP A 201 -20.98 -11.07 -2.32
C ASP A 201 -21.97 -12.27 -2.39
#